data_AF-A0AAE5CB22-F1
#
_entry.id   AF-A0AAE5CB22-F1
#
_cell.length_a   1.000
_cell.length_b   1.000
_cell.length_c   1.000
_cell.angle_alpha   90.00
_cell.angle_beta   90.00
_cell.angle_gamma   90.00
#
_symmetry.space_group_name_H-M   'P 1'
#
loop_
_entity.id
_entity.type
_entity.pdbx_description
1 polymer ?
#
loop_
_entity_poly.entity_id
_entity_poly.type
_entity_poly.pdbx_seq_one_letter_code
_entity_poly.pdbx_strand_id
1 'polypeptide(L)' 'MDTGYWISDGKIYSPDGFTGYVINQDRRIVGARGYTRHWLFQGQIYSQKNGNTGFRVYDTRIHGPSGKPPWERPFN' A
#
# COMPACT_ATOMS: atom_id res chain seq x y z
N MET A 1 5.00 -12.88 -1.82
CA MET A 1 6.23 -12.82 -1.01
C MET A 1 6.10 -11.67 -0.02
N ASP A 2 6.80 -11.69 1.11
CA ASP A 2 6.94 -10.49 1.95
C ASP A 2 7.65 -9.39 1.14
N THR A 3 7.09 -8.19 1.11
CA THR A 3 7.66 -7.05 0.38
C THR A 3 8.67 -6.28 1.23
N GLY A 4 8.73 -6.55 2.53
CA GLY A 4 9.50 -5.78 3.52
C GLY A 4 8.75 -4.56 4.04
N TYR A 5 7.54 -4.29 3.56
CA TYR A 5 6.72 -3.17 4.01
C TYR A 5 5.76 -3.59 5.11
N TRP A 6 5.45 -2.68 6.03
CA TRP A 6 4.49 -2.91 7.11
C TRP A 6 3.64 -1.68 7.40
N ILE A 7 2.53 -1.90 8.09
CA ILE A 7 1.59 -0.87 8.52
C ILE A 7 1.68 -0.73 10.03
N SER A 8 1.85 0.49 10.51
CA SER A 8 1.80 0.81 11.94
C SER A 8 1.09 2.13 12.13
N ASP A 9 0.07 2.17 12.98
CA ASP A 9 -0.73 3.38 13.25
C ASP A 9 -1.24 4.06 11.97
N GLY A 10 -1.76 3.25 11.03
CA GLY A 10 -2.24 3.72 9.73
C GLY A 10 -1.15 4.23 8.77
N LYS A 11 0.12 4.28 9.17
CA LYS A 11 1.26 4.67 8.33
C LYS A 11 1.91 3.45 7.69
N ILE A 12 2.44 3.63 6.49
CA ILE A 12 3.16 2.59 5.75
C ILE A 12 4.67 2.83 5.92
N TYR A 13 5.39 1.79 6.25
CA TYR A 13 6.83 1.79 6.46
C TYR A 13 7.52 0.80 5.51
N SER A 14 8.75 1.13 5.16
CA SER A 14 9.73 0.26 4.51
C SER A 14 10.93 0.09 5.46
N PRO A 15 11.92 -0.77 5.13
CA PRO A 15 13.14 -0.89 5.92
C PRO A 15 13.88 0.45 6.13
N ASP A 16 13.66 1.43 5.26
CA ASP A 16 14.26 2.79 5.34
C ASP A 16 13.43 3.75 6.22
N GLY A 17 12.31 3.30 6.78
CA GLY A 17 11.44 4.09 7.65
C GLY A 17 10.09 4.44 7.02
N PHE A 18 9.52 5.58 7.43
CA PHE A 18 8.21 6.02 6.98
C PHE A 18 8.23 6.38 5.48
N THR A 19 7.33 5.80 4.69
CA THR A 19 7.33 5.97 3.24
C THR A 19 6.65 7.24 2.75
N GLY A 20 6.02 8.01 3.66
CA GLY A 20 5.18 9.15 3.28
C GLY A 20 3.75 8.76 2.89
N TYR A 21 3.39 7.47 3.00
CA TYR A 21 2.07 6.96 2.68
C TYR A 21 1.30 6.52 3.92
N VAL A 22 0.00 6.81 3.95
CA VAL A 22 -0.93 6.47 5.02
C VAL A 22 -2.17 5.78 4.47
N ILE A 23 -2.83 5.00 5.32
CA ILE A 23 -4.15 4.44 5.09
C ILE A 23 -5.14 5.30 5.90
N ASN A 24 -6.00 6.03 5.20
CA ASN A 24 -6.99 6.89 5.86
C ASN A 24 -8.19 6.08 6.39
N GLN A 25 -9.15 6.77 7.02
CA GLN A 25 -10.37 6.16 7.59
C GLN A 25 -11.21 5.41 6.55
N ASP A 26 -11.22 5.89 5.29
CA ASP A 26 -11.90 5.24 4.15
C ASP A 26 -11.09 4.08 3.54
N ARG A 27 -10.01 3.68 4.21
CA ARG A 27 -9.06 2.65 3.76
C ARG A 27 -8.37 2.98 2.43
N ARG A 28 -8.34 4.25 2.04
CA ARG A 28 -7.58 4.73 0.87
C ARG A 28 -6.12 4.89 1.23
N ILE A 29 -5.25 4.56 0.29
CA ILE A 29 -3.82 4.80 0.41
C ILE A 29 -3.54 6.19 -0.13
N VAL A 30 -3.00 7.06 0.71
CA VAL A 30 -2.76 8.48 0.44
C VAL A 30 -1.28 8.76 0.66
N GLY A 31 -0.64 9.46 -0.28
CA GLY A 31 0.75 9.91 -0.14
C GLY A 31 0.83 11.42 0.03
N ALA A 32 2.05 11.94 0.18
CA ALA A 32 2.30 13.39 0.28
C ALA A 32 1.73 14.22 -0.90
N ARG A 33 1.54 13.61 -2.08
CA ARG A 33 0.94 14.23 -3.27
C ARG A 33 -0.56 13.98 -3.43
N GLY A 34 -1.22 13.44 -2.39
CA GLY A 34 -2.66 13.15 -2.38
C GLY A 34 -2.99 11.68 -2.69
N TYR A 35 -4.20 11.47 -3.19
CA TYR A 35 -4.77 10.13 -3.39
C TYR A 35 -4.00 9.31 -4.41
N THR A 36 -3.57 8.12 -4.00
CA THR A 36 -2.85 7.19 -4.88
C THR A 36 -3.79 6.37 -5.75
N ARG A 37 -5.12 6.53 -5.69
CA ARG A 37 -6.11 5.65 -6.36
C ARG A 37 -6.03 4.17 -5.94
N HIS A 38 -5.38 3.87 -4.82
CA HIS A 38 -5.33 2.54 -4.21
C HIS A 38 -6.10 2.51 -2.90
N TRP A 39 -6.61 1.33 -2.53
CA TRP A 39 -7.34 1.13 -1.28
C TRP A 39 -7.18 -0.28 -0.73
N LEU A 40 -7.33 -0.41 0.59
CA LEU A 40 -7.33 -1.66 1.32
C LEU A 40 -8.76 -2.14 1.54
N PHE A 41 -9.09 -3.34 1.07
CA PHE A 41 -10.38 -3.97 1.29
C PHE A 41 -10.20 -5.45 1.61
N GLN A 42 -10.73 -5.89 2.76
CA GLN A 42 -10.61 -7.28 3.23
C GLN A 42 -9.16 -7.82 3.21
N GLY A 43 -8.21 -7.00 3.64
CA GLY A 43 -6.79 -7.37 3.63
C GLY A 43 -6.16 -7.41 2.23
N GLN A 44 -6.86 -7.05 1.16
CA GLN A 44 -6.30 -6.96 -0.19
C GLN A 44 -6.18 -5.52 -0.65
N ILE A 45 -5.17 -5.26 -1.47
CA ILE A 45 -4.91 -3.93 -2.03
C ILE A 45 -5.44 -3.90 -3.46
N TYR A 46 -6.32 -2.94 -3.70
CA TYR A 46 -6.91 -2.68 -5.00
C TYR A 46 -6.41 -1.36 -5.57
N SER A 47 -6.50 -1.25 -6.89
CA SER A 47 -6.22 -0.06 -7.68
C SER A 47 -7.43 0.26 -8.54
N GLN A 48 -7.64 1.53 -8.83
CA GLN A 48 -8.74 1.95 -9.70
C GLN A 48 -8.59 1.42 -11.13
N LYS A 49 -7.35 1.26 -11.62
CA LYS A 49 -7.04 0.86 -13.01
C LYS A 49 -7.15 -0.65 -13.23
N ASN A 50 -6.61 -1.45 -12.32
CA ASN A 50 -6.40 -2.89 -12.52
C ASN A 50 -7.23 -3.75 -11.55
N GLY A 51 -8.04 -3.14 -10.68
CA GLY A 51 -8.71 -3.87 -9.62
C GLY A 51 -7.68 -4.43 -8.64
N ASN A 52 -7.73 -5.74 -8.38
CA ASN A 52 -6.83 -6.40 -7.44
C ASN A 52 -5.37 -6.30 -7.91
N THR A 53 -4.50 -5.75 -7.05
CA THR A 53 -3.09 -5.56 -7.38
C THR A 53 -2.24 -6.80 -7.11
N GLY A 54 -2.80 -7.81 -6.45
CA GLY A 54 -2.08 -8.98 -5.93
C GLY A 54 -1.33 -8.71 -4.62
N PHE A 55 -1.30 -7.46 -4.15
CA PHE A 55 -0.79 -7.14 -2.82
C PHE A 55 -1.88 -7.35 -1.76
N ARG A 56 -1.48 -7.83 -0.59
CA ARG A 56 -2.33 -8.09 0.56
C ARG A 56 -1.63 -7.69 1.86
N VAL A 57 -2.43 -7.33 2.86
CA VAL A 57 -2.00 -7.06 4.23
C VAL A 57 -2.36 -8.27 5.09
N TYR A 58 -1.37 -8.82 5.77
CA TYR A 58 -1.54 -9.90 6.74
C TYR A 58 -0.65 -9.64 7.94
N ASP A 59 -1.20 -9.68 9.14
CA ASP A 59 -0.48 -9.38 10.39
C ASP A 59 0.37 -8.10 10.30
N THR A 60 -0.25 -7.01 9.85
CA THR A 60 0.37 -5.70 9.57
C THR A 60 1.43 -5.67 8.46
N ARG A 61 1.90 -6.81 7.95
CA ARG A 61 2.86 -6.92 6.85
C ARG A 61 2.17 -6.84 5.50
N ILE A 62 2.86 -6.25 4.53
CA ILE A 62 2.40 -6.23 3.13
C ILE A 62 3.12 -7.36 2.39
N HIS A 63 2.32 -8.21 1.76
CA HIS A 63 2.79 -9.30 0.92
C HIS A 63 2.28 -9.10 -0.51
N GLY A 64 3.04 -9.50 -1.51
CA GLY A 64 2.59 -9.40 -2.90
C GLY A 64 3.61 -9.91 -3.91
N PRO A 65 3.43 -9.52 -5.19
CA PRO A 65 4.46 -9.62 -6.22
C PRO A 65 5.75 -8.94 -5.75
N SER A 66 6.91 -9.46 -6.18
CA SER A 66 8.21 -8.90 -5.80
C SER A 66 8.33 -7.42 -6.19
N GLY A 67 8.89 -6.62 -5.29
CA GLY A 67 9.24 -5.21 -5.52
C GLY A 67 8.34 -4.21 -4.80
N LYS A 68 8.43 -2.94 -5.22
CA LYS A 68 7.73 -1.82 -4.57
C LYS A 68 6.21 -1.94 -4.71
N PRO A 69 5.44 -1.53 -3.68
CA PRO A 69 3.99 -1.42 -3.74
C PRO A 69 3.52 -0.57 -4.92
N PRO A 70 2.29 -0.81 -5.42
CA PRO A 70 1.83 -0.25 -6.69
C PRO A 70 1.65 1.28 -6.65
N TRP A 71 1.46 1.90 -5.48
CA TRP A 71 1.36 3.35 -5.31
C TRP A 71 2.70 4.10 -5.27
N GLU A 72 3.83 3.40 -5.12
CA GLU A 72 5.17 3.99 -5.20
C GLU A 72 5.72 4.02 -6.62
N ARG A 73 5.06 3.34 -7.56
CA ARG A 73 5.43 3.37 -8.96
C ARG A 73 4.78 4.59 -9.60
N PRO A 74 5.52 5.41 -10.37
CA PRO A 74 4.90 6.51 -11.11
C PRO A 74 3.79 5.98 -12.01
N PHE A 75 2.65 6.67 -12.01
CA PHE A 75 1.61 6.43 -13.01
C PHE A 75 2.16 6.86 -14.36
N ASN A 76 2.57 5.90 -15.20
CA ASN A 76 2.61 6.10 -16.64
C ASN A 76 1.18 6.13 -17.19
#